data_AF-A0A7C6X0D3-F1
#
_entry.id   AF-A0A7C6X0D3-F1
#
_cell.length_a   1.000
_cell.length_b   1.000
_cell.length_c   1.000
_cell.angle_alpha   90.00
_cell.angle_beta   90.00
_cell.angle_gamma   90.00
#
_symmetry.space_group_name_H-M   'P 1'
#
loop_
_entity.id
_entity.type
_entity.pdbx_description
1 polymer ?
#
loop_
_entity_poly.entity_id
_entity_poly.type
_entity_poly.pdbx_seq_one_letter_code
_entity_poly.pdbx_strand_id
1 'polypeptide(L)'
;MKIFKKQKRPLAIIIVISLVLMAALSACGTDASSNNAGDSVVARVNGKVITKDALYDYLVKENGRTALNHLIANKIVELEAKSQDIKVTDEDLQKEIDVIADQYGGQEAFEQYLKMYGYS
;
A
#
# COMPACT_ATOMS: atom_id res chain seq x y z
N MET A 1 0.77 -39.22 69.27
CA MET A 1 2.03 -38.69 68.69
C MET A 1 2.37 -39.45 67.41
N LYS A 2 2.15 -38.85 66.24
CA LYS A 2 3.02 -38.95 65.03
C LYS A 2 2.41 -38.12 63.91
N ILE A 3 3.14 -37.07 63.57
CA ILE A 3 2.88 -36.03 62.58
C ILE A 3 3.32 -36.62 61.23
N PHE A 4 2.42 -36.75 60.24
CA PHE A 4 2.80 -37.09 58.86
C PHE A 4 2.74 -35.85 57.97
N LYS A 5 3.88 -35.17 57.93
CA LYS A 5 4.22 -34.05 57.06
C LYS A 5 4.85 -34.60 55.76
N LYS A 6 4.24 -34.32 54.60
CA LYS A 6 4.83 -34.12 53.25
C LYS A 6 4.01 -34.75 52.12
N GLN A 7 3.21 -33.93 51.43
CA GLN A 7 2.71 -34.25 50.09
C GLN A 7 2.61 -33.00 49.19
N LYS A 8 3.62 -32.10 49.25
CA LYS A 8 3.68 -30.89 48.40
C LYS A 8 4.47 -31.05 47.08
N ARG A 9 5.18 -32.17 46.90
CA ARG A 9 5.94 -32.47 45.67
C ARG A 9 5.08 -32.82 44.43
N PRO A 10 3.91 -33.49 44.52
CA PRO A 10 3.11 -33.76 43.32
C PRO A 10 2.38 -32.51 42.80
N LEU A 11 2.05 -31.56 43.68
CA LEU A 11 1.35 -30.33 43.29
C LEU A 11 2.24 -29.40 42.45
N ALA A 12 3.52 -29.28 42.81
CA ALA A 12 4.50 -28.50 42.05
C ALA A 12 4.75 -29.09 40.65
N ILE A 13 4.74 -30.42 40.50
CA ILE A 13 4.91 -31.11 39.21
C ILE A 13 3.70 -30.86 38.30
N ILE A 14 2.48 -30.93 38.85
CA ILE A 14 1.24 -30.64 38.09
C ILE A 14 1.22 -29.19 37.60
N ILE A 15 1.67 -28.23 38.41
CA ILE A 15 1.73 -26.81 38.03
C ILE A 15 2.74 -26.59 36.88
N VAL A 16 3.91 -27.24 36.94
CA VAL A 16 4.93 -27.12 35.88
C VAL A 16 4.45 -27.75 34.57
N ILE A 17 3.77 -28.90 34.62
CA ILE A 17 3.19 -29.54 33.43
C ILE A 17 2.08 -28.67 32.82
N SER A 18 1.22 -28.07 33.65
CA SER A 18 0.18 -27.13 33.22
C SER A 18 0.76 -25.87 32.56
N LEU A 19 1.85 -25.32 33.11
CA LEU A 19 2.54 -24.16 32.53
C LEU A 19 3.20 -24.48 31.18
N VAL A 20 3.79 -25.66 31.04
CA VAL A 20 4.40 -26.11 29.77
C VAL A 20 3.33 -26.38 28.71
N LEU A 21 2.18 -26.93 29.08
CA LEU A 21 1.03 -27.11 28.19
C LEU A 21 0.44 -25.77 27.72
N MET A 22 0.32 -24.76 28.61
CA MET A 22 -0.12 -23.42 28.21
C MET A 22 0.86 -22.72 27.25
N ALA A 23 2.18 -22.87 27.48
CA ALA A 23 3.20 -22.28 26.61
C ALA A 23 3.23 -22.91 25.21
N ALA A 24 2.87 -24.20 25.08
CA ALA A 24 2.79 -24.89 23.79
C ALA A 24 1.59 -24.43 22.94
N LEU A 25 0.51 -23.95 23.56
CA LEU A 25 -0.70 -23.47 22.87
C LEU A 25 -0.53 -22.04 22.29
N SER A 26 0.42 -21.25 22.78
CA SER A 26 0.71 -19.91 22.25
C SER A 26 1.62 -19.90 21.00
N ALA A 27 2.10 -21.07 20.54
CA ALA A 27 2.90 -21.21 19.32
C ALA A 27 2.07 -21.57 18.08
N CYS A 28 0.74 -21.71 18.20
CA CYS A 28 -0.15 -21.90 17.06
C CYS A 28 -0.79 -20.54 16.72
N GLY A 29 -0.11 -19.79 15.86
CA GLY A 29 -0.65 -18.59 15.24
C GLY A 29 -1.95 -18.92 14.53
N THR A 30 -3.06 -18.49 15.12
CA THR A 30 -4.36 -18.48 14.45
C THR A 30 -4.44 -17.18 13.65
N ASP A 31 -3.83 -17.19 12.47
CA ASP A 31 -4.14 -16.24 11.39
C ASP A 31 -5.52 -16.58 10.79
N ALA A 32 -6.53 -16.62 11.65
CA ALA A 32 -7.91 -16.87 11.29
C ALA A 32 -8.80 -15.78 11.90
N SER A 33 -8.38 -14.53 11.72
CA SER A 33 -9.23 -13.38 12.00
C SER A 33 -8.82 -12.21 11.09
N SER A 34 -9.27 -12.25 9.83
CA SER A 34 -9.62 -11.03 9.12
C SER A 34 -10.57 -11.36 7.96
N ASN A 35 -11.86 -11.22 8.24
CA ASN A 35 -12.88 -10.91 7.26
C ASN A 35 -12.40 -9.72 6.40
N ASN A 36 -12.54 -9.79 5.06
CA ASN A 36 -12.32 -8.74 4.01
C ASN A 36 -11.36 -9.13 2.85
N ALA A 37 -10.95 -10.39 2.69
CA ALA A 37 -10.06 -10.80 1.58
C ALA A 37 -10.72 -10.82 0.18
N GLY A 38 -12.01 -10.50 0.05
CA GLY A 38 -12.71 -10.46 -1.25
C GLY A 38 -12.44 -9.18 -2.06
N ASP A 39 -12.34 -8.02 -1.39
CA ASP A 39 -12.23 -6.70 -2.02
C ASP A 39 -10.78 -6.23 -2.26
N SER A 40 -9.80 -6.99 -1.79
CA SER A 40 -8.39 -6.62 -1.87
C SER A 40 -7.60 -7.43 -2.89
N VAL A 41 -8.21 -8.32 -3.69
CA VAL A 41 -7.47 -9.11 -4.70
C VAL A 41 -7.37 -8.34 -6.01
N VAL A 42 -6.13 -8.07 -6.45
CA VAL A 42 -5.87 -7.35 -7.72
C VAL A 42 -5.44 -8.29 -8.85
N ALA A 43 -4.92 -9.48 -8.54
CA ALA A 43 -4.58 -10.49 -9.53
C ALA A 43 -4.48 -11.90 -8.93
N ARG A 44 -4.49 -12.93 -9.78
CA ARG A 44 -4.24 -14.33 -9.41
C ARG A 44 -3.28 -14.99 -10.41
N VAL A 45 -2.32 -15.77 -9.92
CA VAL A 45 -1.37 -16.55 -10.74
C VAL A 45 -1.31 -17.98 -10.21
N ASN A 46 -1.74 -18.96 -11.01
CA ASN A 46 -1.78 -20.39 -10.63
C ASN A 46 -2.46 -20.63 -9.27
N GLY A 47 -3.57 -19.95 -9.01
CA GLY A 47 -4.32 -20.05 -7.74
C GLY A 47 -3.75 -19.23 -6.57
N LYS A 48 -2.54 -18.65 -6.69
CA LYS A 48 -2.00 -17.70 -5.71
C LYS A 48 -2.58 -16.31 -5.93
N VAL A 49 -2.91 -15.64 -4.85
CA VAL A 49 -3.53 -14.30 -4.84
C VAL A 49 -2.45 -13.22 -4.69
N ILE A 50 -2.60 -12.14 -5.45
CA ILE A 50 -1.89 -10.88 -5.23
C ILE A 50 -2.91 -9.89 -4.67
N THR A 51 -2.63 -9.37 -3.48
CA THR A 51 -3.49 -8.39 -2.81
C THR A 51 -3.09 -6.96 -3.18
N LYS A 52 -4.02 -6.02 -2.99
CA LYS A 52 -3.82 -4.59 -3.14
C LYS A 52 -2.69 -4.10 -2.24
N ASP A 53 -2.61 -4.61 -1.02
CA ASP A 53 -1.54 -4.26 -0.07
C ASP A 53 -0.19 -4.76 -0.57
N ALA A 54 -0.11 -6.01 -1.06
CA ALA A 54 1.13 -6.53 -1.65
C ALA A 54 1.58 -5.73 -2.87
N LEU A 55 0.63 -5.28 -3.71
CA LEU A 55 0.92 -4.37 -4.83
C LEU A 55 1.37 -3.00 -4.33
N TYR A 56 0.68 -2.44 -3.34
CA TYR A 56 1.02 -1.13 -2.76
C TYR A 56 2.42 -1.13 -2.16
N ASP A 57 2.74 -2.13 -1.34
CA ASP A 57 4.06 -2.29 -0.72
C ASP A 57 5.15 -2.42 -1.80
N TYR A 58 4.86 -3.17 -2.86
CA TYR A 58 5.76 -3.25 -4.01
C TYR A 58 5.96 -1.88 -4.67
N LEU A 59 4.89 -1.14 -4.99
CA LEU A 59 4.99 0.19 -5.60
C LEU A 59 5.74 1.20 -4.72
N VAL A 60 5.49 1.19 -3.40
CA VAL A 60 6.19 2.03 -2.42
C VAL A 60 7.67 1.68 -2.38
N LYS A 61 8.00 0.39 -2.40
CA LYS A 61 9.38 -0.09 -2.44
C LYS A 61 10.10 0.32 -3.72
N GLU A 62 9.48 0.14 -4.88
CA GLU A 62 10.11 0.43 -6.17
C GLU A 62 10.29 1.93 -6.40
N ASN A 63 9.24 2.74 -6.16
CA ASN A 63 9.25 4.16 -6.54
C ASN A 63 8.59 5.12 -5.52
N GLY A 64 8.21 4.66 -4.33
CA GLY A 64 7.41 5.43 -3.37
C GLY A 64 8.07 6.73 -2.91
N ARG A 65 9.40 6.73 -2.68
CA ARG A 65 10.13 7.94 -2.27
C ARG A 65 10.12 9.01 -3.36
N THR A 66 10.37 8.61 -4.60
CA THR A 66 10.37 9.52 -5.75
C THR A 66 8.97 10.08 -5.99
N ALA A 67 7.96 9.22 -5.95
CA ALA A 67 6.56 9.62 -6.06
C ALA A 67 6.16 10.61 -4.96
N LEU A 68 6.53 10.34 -3.70
CA LEU A 68 6.26 11.24 -2.58
C LEU A 68 6.93 12.60 -2.75
N ASN A 69 8.21 12.63 -3.14
CA ASN A 69 8.92 13.88 -3.39
C ASN A 69 8.27 14.71 -4.50
N HIS A 70 7.84 14.07 -5.59
CA HIS A 70 7.13 14.74 -6.68
C HIS A 70 5.79 15.30 -6.22
N LEU A 71 5.03 14.55 -5.42
CA LEU A 71 3.77 15.03 -4.82
C LEU A 71 3.99 16.24 -3.91
N ILE A 72 5.05 16.22 -3.09
CA ILE A 72 5.40 17.35 -2.23
C ILE A 72 5.73 18.58 -3.08
N ALA A 73 6.59 18.43 -4.10
CA ALA A 73 6.96 19.53 -4.99
C ALA A 73 5.74 20.14 -5.67
N ASN A 74 4.88 19.31 -6.27
CA ASN A 74 3.65 19.77 -6.90
C ASN A 74 2.71 20.45 -5.91
N LYS A 75 2.63 19.94 -4.68
CA LYS A 75 1.79 20.55 -3.65
C LYS A 75 2.29 21.92 -3.23
N ILE A 76 3.61 22.11 -3.15
CA ILE A 76 4.22 23.42 -2.89
C ILE A 76 3.84 24.40 -4.01
N VAL A 77 4.01 24.00 -5.27
CA VAL A 77 3.64 24.84 -6.43
C VAL A 77 2.15 25.19 -6.42
N GLU A 78 1.28 24.21 -6.17
CA GLU A 78 -0.18 24.42 -6.10
C GLU A 78 -0.56 25.42 -4.99
N LEU A 79 0.04 25.29 -3.81
CA LEU A 79 -0.23 26.17 -2.67
C LEU A 79 0.25 27.60 -2.94
N GLU A 80 1.43 27.77 -3.53
CA GLU A 80 1.98 29.08 -3.85
C GLU A 80 1.20 29.77 -4.97
N ALA A 81 0.83 29.04 -6.02
CA ALA A 81 -0.01 29.56 -7.10
C ALA A 81 -1.36 30.06 -6.56
N LYS A 82 -1.98 29.31 -5.64
CA LYS A 82 -3.21 29.74 -4.95
C LYS A 82 -2.99 30.98 -4.08
N SER A 83 -1.90 31.03 -3.32
CA SER A 83 -1.53 32.19 -2.48
C SER A 83 -1.39 33.47 -3.30
N GLN A 84 -0.87 33.34 -4.53
CA GLN A 84 -0.68 34.44 -5.47
C GLN A 84 -1.88 34.70 -6.40
N ASP A 85 -3.02 34.02 -6.20
CA ASP A 85 -4.21 34.08 -7.07
C ASP A 85 -3.91 33.84 -8.57
N ILE A 86 -2.93 32.99 -8.86
CA ILE A 86 -2.60 32.59 -10.24
C ILE A 86 -3.71 31.69 -10.76
N LYS A 87 -4.30 32.07 -11.89
CA LYS A 87 -5.36 31.33 -12.58
C LYS A 87 -4.90 30.99 -13.98
N VAL A 88 -5.04 29.72 -14.36
CA VAL A 88 -4.80 29.23 -15.71
C VAL A 88 -6.13 29.23 -16.44
N THR A 89 -6.20 29.91 -17.58
CA THR A 89 -7.40 29.92 -18.42
C THR A 89 -7.33 28.81 -19.48
N ASP A 90 -8.47 28.48 -20.08
CA ASP A 90 -8.52 27.54 -21.20
C ASP A 90 -7.70 28.04 -22.39
N GLU A 91 -7.58 29.36 -22.57
CA GLU A 91 -6.75 29.95 -23.62
C GLU A 91 -5.25 29.73 -23.35
N ASP A 92 -4.81 29.81 -22.10
CA ASP A 92 -3.43 29.52 -21.72
C ASP A 92 -3.10 28.04 -21.95
N LEU A 93 -4.05 27.15 -21.63
CA LEU A 93 -3.91 25.72 -21.91
C LEU A 93 -3.81 25.44 -23.40
N GLN A 94 -4.68 26.05 -24.21
CA GLN A 94 -4.66 25.83 -25.65
C GLN A 94 -3.35 26.33 -26.27
N LYS A 95 -2.84 27.49 -25.84
CA LYS A 95 -1.54 28.00 -26.30
C LYS A 95 -0.39 27.03 -25.99
N GLU A 96 -0.36 26.46 -24.79
CA GLU A 96 0.68 25.49 -24.43
C GLU A 96 0.53 24.18 -25.23
N ILE A 97 -0.70 23.71 -25.45
CA ILE A 97 -0.98 22.56 -26.31
C ILE A 97 -0.51 22.81 -27.73
N ASP A 98 -0.76 23.99 -28.29
CA ASP A 98 -0.35 24.36 -29.65
C ASP A 98 1.19 24.37 -29.76
N VAL A 99 1.89 24.94 -28.77
CA VAL A 99 3.36 24.93 -28.70
C VAL A 99 3.91 23.50 -28.66
N ILE A 100 3.29 22.62 -27.88
CA ILE A 100 3.68 21.21 -27.84
C ILE A 100 3.37 20.56 -29.19
N ALA A 101 2.17 20.76 -29.74
CA ALA A 101 1.75 20.16 -30.99
C ALA A 101 2.67 20.54 -32.16
N ASP A 102 3.14 21.78 -32.21
CA ASP A 102 4.11 22.25 -33.20
C ASP A 102 5.42 21.45 -33.15
N GLN A 103 5.89 21.05 -31.96
CA GLN A 103 7.07 20.19 -31.81
C GLN A 103 6.86 18.78 -32.38
N TYR A 104 5.59 18.33 -32.47
CA TYR A 104 5.19 17.05 -33.05
C TYR A 104 4.78 17.15 -34.53
N GLY A 105 4.94 18.32 -35.17
CA GLY A 105 4.58 18.52 -36.58
C GLY A 105 3.17 19.06 -36.80
N GLY A 106 2.59 19.68 -35.77
CA GLY A 106 1.27 20.28 -35.77
C GLY A 106 0.21 19.41 -35.08
N GLN A 107 -0.97 19.98 -34.90
CA GLN A 107 -2.04 19.42 -34.08
C GLN A 107 -2.53 18.04 -34.55
N GLU A 108 -2.67 17.83 -35.86
CA GLU A 108 -3.08 16.53 -36.39
C GLU A 108 -2.06 15.42 -36.08
N ALA A 109 -0.77 15.71 -36.24
CA ALA A 109 0.31 14.77 -35.95
C ALA A 109 0.39 14.47 -34.44
N PHE A 110 0.21 15.50 -33.60
CA PHE A 110 0.15 15.34 -32.15
C PHE A 110 -1.05 14.49 -31.71
N GLU A 111 -2.24 14.72 -32.26
CA GLU A 111 -3.43 13.90 -31.97
C GLU A 111 -3.26 12.44 -32.42
N GLN A 112 -2.66 12.20 -33.59
CA GLN A 112 -2.34 10.85 -34.04
C GLN A 112 -1.34 10.16 -33.10
N TYR A 113 -0.34 10.90 -32.63
CA TYR A 113 0.61 10.41 -31.62
C TYR A 113 -0.13 10.02 -30.33
N LEU A 114 -1.00 10.88 -29.79
CA LEU A 114 -1.78 10.58 -28.60
C LEU A 114 -2.66 9.32 -28.76
N LYS A 115 -3.34 9.20 -29.91
CA LYS A 115 -4.17 8.01 -30.23
C LYS A 115 -3.36 6.72 -30.25
N MET A 116 -2.13 6.75 -30.75
CA MET A 116 -1.24 5.58 -30.75
C MET A 116 -0.90 5.09 -29.33
N TYR A 117 -0.84 5.98 -28.34
CA TYR A 117 -0.62 5.65 -26.93
C TYR A 117 -1.92 5.35 -26.16
N GLY A 118 -3.06 5.31 -26.84
CA GLY A 118 -4.36 5.00 -26.24
C GLY A 118 -5.03 6.19 -25.54
N TYR A 119 -4.60 7.41 -25.83
CA TYR A 119 -5.27 8.63 -25.39
C TYR A 119 -6.30 9.08 -26.44
N SER A 120 -7.42 9.66 -26.00
CA SER A 120 -8.53 10.13 -26.86
C SER A 120 -8.95 11.54 -26.53
#